data_AF-A0A6L9L056-F1
#
_entry.id   AF-A0A6L9L056-F1
#
_cell.length_a   1.000
_cell.length_b   1.000
_cell.length_c   1.000
_cell.angle_alpha   90.00
_cell.angle_beta   90.00
_cell.angle_gamma   90.00
#
_symmetry.space_group_name_H-M   'P 1'
#
loop_
_entity.id
_entity.type
_entity.pdbx_description
1 polymer ?
#
loop_
_entity_poly.entity_id
_entity_poly.type
_entity_poly.pdbx_seq_one_letter_code
_entity_poly.pdbx_strand_id
1 'polypeptide(L)' 'MKRIACLTLLTMSLLGAGLSGCVSVKEYQKSRINDADMELSARKSEKFEQNFYLYREGAAGANGGKSGGGCGCN' A
#
# COMPACT_ATOMS: atom_id res chain seq x y z
N MET A 1 -24.79 -31.93 14.84
CA MET A 1 -24.82 -30.53 15.34
C MET A 1 -23.53 -30.12 16.06
N LYS A 2 -23.04 -30.85 17.08
CA LYS A 2 -21.81 -30.47 17.82
C LYS A 2 -20.51 -30.42 16.98
N ARG A 3 -20.35 -31.31 16.00
CA ARG A 3 -19.17 -31.34 15.11
C ARG A 3 -19.11 -30.20 14.09
N ILE A 4 -20.28 -29.78 13.58
CA ILE A 4 -20.38 -28.64 12.63
C ILE A 4 -20.12 -27.32 13.37
N ALA A 5 -20.70 -27.15 14.57
CA ALA A 5 -20.45 -25.99 15.42
C ALA A 5 -18.98 -25.85 15.83
N CYS A 6 -18.31 -26.99 16.12
CA CYS A 6 -16.88 -27.01 16.41
C CYS A 6 -16.04 -26.62 15.19
N LEU A 7 -16.37 -27.13 14.00
CA LEU A 7 -15.68 -26.78 12.75
C LEU A 7 -15.79 -25.28 12.43
N THR A 8 -16.97 -24.69 12.60
CA THR A 8 -17.20 -23.27 12.35
C THR A 8 -16.52 -22.34 13.35
N LEU A 9 -16.34 -22.79 14.61
CA LEU A 9 -15.59 -22.04 15.61
C LEU A 9 -14.07 -22.05 15.32
N LEU A 10 -13.57 -23.17 14.79
CA LEU A 10 -12.15 -23.35 14.47
C LEU A 10 -11.73 -22.58 13.22
N THR A 11 -12.61 -22.46 12.23
CA THR A 11 -12.34 -21.62 11.05
C THR A 11 -12.38 -20.13 11.37
N MET A 12 -13.27 -19.70 12.27
CA MET A 12 -13.38 -18.29 12.64
C MET A 12 -12.24 -17.83 13.55
N SER A 13 -11.71 -18.70 14.41
CA SER A 13 -10.49 -18.38 15.19
C SER A 13 -9.25 -18.26 14.30
N LEU A 14 -9.12 -19.10 13.28
CA LEU A 14 -8.01 -19.06 12.33
C LEU A 14 -8.01 -17.77 11.49
N LEU A 15 -9.20 -17.27 11.12
CA LEU A 15 -9.36 -16.03 10.37
C LEU A 15 -8.98 -14.79 11.21
N GLY A 16 -9.26 -14.79 12.51
CA GLY A 16 -8.94 -13.68 13.41
C GLY A 16 -7.44 -13.50 13.69
N ALA A 17 -6.65 -14.58 13.65
CA ALA A 17 -5.21 -14.53 13.96
C ALA A 17 -4.39 -13.72 12.94
N GLY A 18 -4.83 -13.65 11.67
CA GLY A 18 -4.12 -12.96 10.58
C GLY A 18 -4.14 -11.44 10.65
N LEU A 19 -5.00 -10.83 11.48
CA LEU A 19 -5.18 -9.38 11.57
C LEU A 19 -4.24 -8.71 12.58
N SER A 20 -3.42 -9.47 13.30
CA SER A 20 -2.58 -8.98 14.42
C SER A 20 -1.28 -8.26 14.02
N GLY A 21 -1.00 -8.09 12.73
CA GLY A 21 0.26 -7.55 12.22
C GLY A 21 0.36 -6.03 12.07
N CYS A 22 -0.75 -5.28 12.13
CA CYS A 22 -0.71 -3.83 11.92
C CYS A 22 -0.30 -3.09 13.20
N VAL A 23 0.82 -2.35 13.15
CA VAL A 23 1.31 -1.50 14.23
C VAL A 23 1.57 -0.09 13.72
N SER A 24 1.26 0.92 14.54
CA SER A 24 1.63 2.31 14.24
C SER A 24 3.13 2.51 14.48
N VAL A 25 3.83 2.93 13.43
CA VAL A 25 5.28 3.21 13.49
C VAL A 25 5.48 4.67 13.86
N LYS A 26 6.39 4.95 14.79
CA LYS A 26 6.74 6.32 15.17
C LYS A 26 7.53 6.98 14.05
N GLU A 27 7.34 8.27 13.84
CA GLU A 27 7.90 9.00 12.69
C GLU A 27 9.42 8.80 12.50
N TYR A 28 10.20 8.83 13.59
CA TYR A 28 11.65 8.63 13.53
C TYR A 28 12.08 7.21 13.12
N GLN A 29 11.22 6.20 13.33
CA GLN A 29 11.50 4.82 12.93
C GLN A 29 11.24 4.60 11.45
N LYS A 30 10.40 5.44 10.82
CA LYS A 30 10.17 5.39 9.37
C LYS A 30 11.44 5.62 8.56
N SER A 31 12.41 6.38 9.09
CA SER A 31 13.74 6.53 8.45
C SER A 31 14.44 5.20 8.14
N ARG A 32 14.12 4.11 8.85
CA ARG A 32 14.68 2.77 8.63
C ARG A 32 13.88 1.91 7.64
N ILE A 33 12.64 2.32 7.36
CA ILE A 33 11.69 1.64 6.49
C ILE A 33 11.62 2.35 5.13
N ASN A 34 11.88 3.66 5.12
CA ASN A 34 11.86 4.53 3.95
C ASN A 34 13.00 4.18 3.01
N ASP A 35 12.67 3.43 1.96
CA ASP A 35 13.51 3.23 0.80
C ASP A 35 13.45 4.47 -0.12
N ALA A 36 14.53 4.73 -0.85
CA ALA A 36 14.58 5.76 -1.87
C ALA A 36 13.53 5.53 -2.97
N ASP A 37 13.17 4.27 -3.23
CA ASP A 37 12.14 3.90 -4.20
C ASP A 37 10.70 4.12 -3.70
N MET A 38 10.50 4.39 -2.41
CA MET A 38 9.20 4.79 -1.87
C MET A 38 8.93 6.30 -1.96
N GLU A 39 9.86 7.07 -2.53
CA GLU A 39 9.61 8.47 -2.81
C GLU A 39 8.48 8.59 -3.85
N LEU A 40 7.43 9.31 -3.47
CA LEU A 40 6.24 9.48 -4.30
C LEU A 40 6.50 10.38 -5.52
N SER A 41 7.73 10.82 -5.76
CA SER A 41 8.05 11.63 -6.93
C SER A 41 8.68 10.75 -7.99
N ALA A 42 8.19 10.87 -9.22
CA ALA A 42 8.80 10.19 -10.36
C ALA A 42 10.24 10.66 -10.55
N ARG A 43 11.15 9.72 -10.84
CA ARG A 43 12.52 10.08 -11.20
C ARG A 43 12.50 10.90 -12.48
N LYS A 44 13.50 11.79 -12.64
CA LYS A 44 13.59 12.66 -13.82
C LYS A 44 13.62 11.87 -15.14
N SER A 45 14.21 10.67 -15.13
CA SER A 45 14.25 9.75 -16.28
C SER A 45 12.88 9.18 -16.66
N GLU A 46 11.97 9.00 -15.71
CA GLU A 46 10.67 8.35 -15.89
C GLU A 46 9.57 9.33 -16.31
N LYS A 47 9.87 10.62 -16.36
CA LYS A 47 8.90 11.68 -16.69
C LYS A 47 8.30 11.50 -18.09
N PHE A 48 9.09 11.01 -19.05
CA PHE A 48 8.59 10.78 -20.41
C PHE A 48 7.57 9.63 -20.45
N GLU A 49 7.90 8.52 -19.79
CA GLU A 49 7.05 7.35 -19.67
C GLU A 49 5.76 7.64 -18.91
N GLN A 50 5.83 8.40 -17.80
CA GLN A 50 4.64 8.88 -17.11
C GLN A 50 3.73 9.74 -17.98
N ASN A 51 4.30 10.66 -18.78
CA ASN A 51 3.49 11.46 -19.68
C ASN A 51 2.82 10.59 -20.74
N PHE A 52 3.49 9.55 -21.24
CA PHE A 52 2.91 8.61 -22.18
C PHE A 52 1.69 7.89 -21.57
N TYR A 53 1.83 7.33 -20.37
CA TYR A 53 0.72 6.67 -19.67
C TYR A 53 -0.41 7.65 -19.32
N LEU A 54 -0.09 8.87 -18.91
CA LEU A 54 -1.07 9.90 -18.61
C LEU A 54 -1.87 10.29 -19.87
N TYR A 55 -1.20 10.51 -20.99
CA TYR A 55 -1.86 10.92 -22.24
C TYR A 55 -2.66 9.80 -22.90
N ARG A 56 -2.18 8.55 -22.83
CA ARG A 56 -2.80 7.42 -23.55
C ARG A 56 -3.80 6.64 -22.71
N GLU A 57 -3.53 6.50 -21.42
CA GLU A 57 -4.30 5.63 -20.52
C GLU A 57 -5.01 6.43 -19.42
N GLY A 58 -4.74 7.74 -19.30
CA GLY A 58 -5.29 8.55 -18.21
C GLY A 58 -4.77 8.12 -16.83
N ALA A 59 -3.66 7.37 -16.79
CA ALA A 59 -3.14 6.81 -15.56
C ALA A 59 -2.61 7.93 -14.64
N ALA A 60 -3.29 8.13 -13.51
CA ALA A 60 -2.88 9.06 -12.46
C ALA A 60 -2.31 8.27 -11.28
N GLY A 61 -0.98 8.18 -11.22
CA GLY A 61 -0.25 7.54 -10.10
C GLY A 61 -0.07 8.49 -8.91
N ALA A 62 0.32 7.95 -7.76
CA ALA A 62 0.65 8.72 -6.56
C ALA A 62 2.02 9.42 -6.70
N ASN A 63 2.10 10.37 -7.64
CA ASN A 63 3.36 10.96 -8.10
C ASN A 63 3.68 12.31 -7.43
N GLY A 64 2.91 12.68 -6.40
CA GLY A 64 3.02 13.97 -5.70
C GLY A 64 2.77 15.19 -6.58
N GLY A 65 2.24 15.01 -7.80
CA GLY A 65 2.10 16.04 -8.82
C GLY A 65 0.65 16.45 -9.07
N LYS A 66 0.45 17.52 -9.84
CA LYS A 66 -0.88 18.08 -10.15
C LYS A 66 -1.80 17.11 -10.90
N SER A 67 -1.21 16.21 -11.69
CA SER A 67 -1.90 15.21 -12.51
C SER A 67 -1.99 13.83 -11.84
N GLY A 68 -1.42 13.66 -10.65
CA GLY A 68 -1.33 12.37 -9.95
C GLY A 68 -1.05 12.59 -8.46
N GLY A 69 -2.12 12.57 -7.67
CA GLY A 69 -2.08 12.70 -6.22
C GLY A 69 -2.57 11.43 -5.54
N GLY A 70 -1.83 10.94 -4.56
CA GLY A 70 -2.21 9.82 -3.69
C GLY A 70 -1.94 10.15 -2.23
N CYS A 71 -2.45 9.33 -1.29
CA CYS A 71 -2.29 9.60 0.15
C CYS A 71 -0.86 9.41 0.66
N GLY A 72 0.07 9.05 -0.22
CA GLY A 72 1.49 9.13 0.03
C GLY A 72 1.93 8.45 1.31
N CYS A 73 1.93 7.13 1.32
CA CYS A 73 2.41 6.36 2.47
C CYS A 73 3.93 6.42 2.53
N ASN A 74 4.45 7.49 3.15
CA ASN A 74 5.80 7.58 3.70
C ASN A 74 5.68 7.70 5.24
#